data_AF-A0A1W9QVY0-F1
#
_entry.id   AF-A0A1W9QVY0-F1
#
_cell.length_a   1.000
_cell.length_b   1.000
_cell.length_c   1.000
_cell.angle_alpha   90.00
_cell.angle_beta   90.00
_cell.angle_gamma   90.00
#
_symmetry.space_group_name_H-M   'P 1'
#
loop_
_entity.id
_entity.type
_entity.pdbx_description
1 polymer ?
#
loop_
_entity_poly.entity_id
_entity_poly.type
_entity_poly.pdbx_seq_one_letter_code
_entity_poly.pdbx_strand_id
1 'polypeptide(L)'
;MKNLSLIIVFLLFAVFTFSDSKITRGPNVGEIYFIGPTHTGTGLYYSTDFGETAVCVDSVSTLSNTIEAITADKTLGGLYFVTMGEALYYSGNYGQFGSWQLKSGGVSYRISSGRNEGGIYANFYSHSEDFGSTFNYHTCNGYFGSSKSFSIDSFDENIGYIAASKSNIPDSIYIFLQMTILKTLRLERFLTSQMDILFL
;
A
#
# COMPACT_ATOMS: atom_id res chain seq x y z
N MET A 1 13.71 -36.14 -3.82
CA MET A 1 12.59 -35.74 -2.93
C MET A 1 12.89 -34.48 -2.11
N LYS A 2 14.06 -34.35 -1.46
CA LYS A 2 14.46 -33.11 -0.75
C LYS A 2 14.33 -31.82 -1.58
N ASN A 3 14.80 -31.84 -2.84
CA ASN A 3 14.75 -30.65 -3.70
C ASN A 3 13.32 -30.27 -4.12
N LEU A 4 12.41 -31.24 -4.25
CA LEU A 4 11.00 -31.00 -4.58
C LEU A 4 10.26 -30.39 -3.38
N SER A 5 10.56 -30.85 -2.17
CA SER A 5 10.02 -30.28 -0.93
C SER A 5 10.50 -28.84 -0.73
N LEU A 6 11.77 -28.54 -1.05
CA LEU A 6 12.30 -27.18 -0.93
C LEU A 6 11.62 -26.22 -1.91
N ILE A 7 11.39 -26.66 -3.15
CA ILE A 7 10.65 -25.91 -4.18
C ILE A 7 9.22 -25.64 -3.74
N ILE A 8 8.53 -26.65 -3.19
CA ILE A 8 7.17 -26.50 -2.67
C ILE A 8 7.12 -25.54 -1.48
N VAL A 9 8.10 -25.60 -0.57
CA VAL A 9 8.22 -24.66 0.56
C VAL A 9 8.49 -23.24 0.07
N PHE A 10 9.36 -23.05 -0.93
CA PHE A 10 9.59 -21.74 -1.55
C PHE A 10 8.37 -21.21 -2.30
N LEU A 11 7.64 -22.07 -3.02
CA LEU A 11 6.37 -21.71 -3.67
C LEU A 11 5.30 -21.33 -2.65
N LEU A 12 5.17 -22.07 -1.55
CA LEU A 12 4.29 -21.70 -0.44
C LEU A 12 4.71 -20.35 0.16
N PHE A 13 6.00 -20.15 0.44
CA PHE A 13 6.50 -18.88 0.99
C PHE A 13 6.26 -17.70 0.04
N ALA A 14 6.42 -17.89 -1.28
CA ALA A 14 6.16 -16.88 -2.30
C ALA A 14 4.66 -16.59 -2.49
N VAL A 15 3.77 -17.53 -2.18
CA VAL A 15 2.31 -17.31 -2.18
C VAL A 15 1.87 -16.60 -0.89
N PHE A 16 2.60 -16.81 0.21
CA PHE A 16 2.38 -16.16 1.51
C PHE A 16 3.20 -14.88 1.72
N THR A 17 3.97 -14.39 0.75
CA THR A 17 4.53 -13.05 0.85
C THR A 17 3.35 -12.10 0.94
N PHE A 18 3.14 -11.57 2.14
CA PHE A 18 2.17 -10.52 2.42
C PHE A 18 2.29 -9.49 1.31
N SER A 19 1.21 -9.26 0.57
CA SER A 19 1.14 -8.01 -0.16
C SER A 19 1.18 -6.93 0.91
N ASP A 20 2.20 -6.07 0.88
CA ASP A 20 2.34 -4.94 1.81
C ASP A 20 1.06 -4.10 1.90
N SER A 21 0.18 -4.22 0.89
CA SER A 21 -1.14 -3.63 0.88
C SER A 21 -2.10 -4.15 1.96
N LYS A 22 -1.87 -5.30 2.61
CA LYS A 22 -2.80 -5.88 3.61
C LYS A 22 -2.37 -5.67 5.06
N ILE A 23 -1.36 -4.83 5.29
CA ILE A 23 -0.89 -4.41 6.61
C ILE A 23 -0.54 -2.93 6.59
N THR A 24 -0.86 -2.21 7.66
CA THR A 24 -0.51 -0.79 7.80
C THR A 24 -0.24 -0.46 9.25
N ARG A 25 0.67 0.48 9.48
CA ARG A 25 0.83 1.10 10.79
C ARG A 25 -0.27 2.12 11.02
N GLY A 26 -0.74 2.21 12.25
CA GLY A 26 -1.61 3.28 12.71
C GLY A 26 -0.84 4.56 13.07
N PRO A 27 -1.57 5.61 13.49
CA PRO A 27 -0.97 6.87 13.94
C PRO A 27 -0.19 6.74 15.25
N ASN A 28 -0.53 5.80 16.15
CA ASN A 28 0.23 5.61 17.39
C ASN A 28 1.39 4.64 17.24
N VAL A 29 2.40 4.82 18.11
CA VAL A 29 3.49 3.87 18.26
C VAL A 29 2.93 2.50 18.68
N GLY A 30 3.36 1.44 17.98
CA GLY A 30 2.90 0.07 18.23
C GLY A 30 1.57 -0.29 17.56
N GLU A 31 0.89 0.68 16.95
CA GLU A 31 -0.40 0.47 16.30
C GLU A 31 -0.25 -0.18 14.93
N ILE A 32 -0.92 -1.30 14.71
CA ILE A 32 -0.89 -2.07 13.46
C ILE A 32 -2.31 -2.55 13.12
N TYR A 33 -2.66 -2.41 11.85
CA TYR A 33 -3.83 -3.02 11.24
C TYR A 33 -3.39 -4.03 10.19
N PHE A 34 -4.03 -5.19 10.13
CA PHE A 34 -3.75 -6.18 9.09
C PHE A 34 -4.95 -7.05 8.77
N ILE A 35 -4.99 -7.57 7.54
CA ILE A 35 -5.98 -8.56 7.14
C ILE A 35 -5.43 -9.96 7.41
N GLY A 36 -6.17 -10.76 8.16
CA GLY A 36 -5.78 -12.12 8.55
C GLY A 36 -6.92 -13.13 8.40
N PRO A 37 -6.64 -14.44 8.46
CA PRO A 37 -7.66 -15.47 8.40
C PRO A 37 -8.50 -15.51 9.69
N THR A 38 -9.80 -15.77 9.53
CA THR A 38 -10.74 -16.09 10.63
C THR A 38 -11.25 -17.53 10.46
N HIS A 39 -12.09 -18.00 11.38
CA HIS A 39 -12.72 -19.32 11.29
C HIS A 39 -13.67 -19.47 10.08
N THR A 40 -14.12 -18.36 9.47
CA THR A 40 -15.10 -18.33 8.38
C THR A 40 -14.63 -17.59 7.13
N GLY A 41 -13.40 -17.05 7.12
CA GLY A 41 -12.87 -16.28 5.98
C GLY A 41 -11.69 -15.42 6.37
N THR A 42 -11.77 -14.13 6.08
CA THR A 42 -10.77 -13.12 6.46
C THR A 42 -11.38 -12.04 7.33
N GLY A 43 -10.58 -11.45 8.20
CA GLY A 43 -10.97 -10.38 9.11
C GLY A 43 -9.92 -9.30 9.20
N LEU A 44 -10.36 -8.11 9.59
CA LEU A 44 -9.48 -7.02 9.95
C LEU A 44 -9.07 -7.18 11.41
N TYR A 45 -7.77 -7.17 11.64
CA TYR A 45 -7.15 -7.24 12.96
C TYR A 45 -6.51 -5.91 13.31
N TYR A 46 -6.55 -5.61 14.60
CA TYR A 46 -5.99 -4.41 15.19
C TYR A 46 -5.10 -4.79 16.39
N SER A 47 -3.92 -4.19 16.46
CA SER A 47 -2.95 -4.36 17.54
C SER A 47 -2.43 -3.00 17.98
N THR A 48 -2.13 -2.87 19.27
CA THR A 48 -1.51 -1.68 19.90
C THR A 48 -0.12 -1.97 20.46
N ASP A 49 0.38 -3.19 20.30
CA ASP A 49 1.58 -3.72 20.95
C ASP A 49 2.53 -4.36 19.92
N PHE A 50 2.68 -3.71 18.77
CA PHE A 50 3.56 -4.17 17.68
C PHE A 50 3.19 -5.56 17.14
N GLY A 51 1.95 -6.01 17.33
CA GLY A 51 1.46 -7.31 16.89
C GLY A 51 1.70 -8.45 17.89
N GLU A 52 2.12 -8.17 19.13
CA GLU A 52 2.20 -9.20 20.18
C GLU A 52 0.81 -9.80 20.47
N THR A 53 -0.21 -8.94 20.52
CA THR A 53 -1.62 -9.34 20.57
C THR A 53 -2.43 -8.59 19.53
N ALA A 54 -3.49 -9.23 19.02
CA ALA A 54 -4.38 -8.62 18.05
C ALA A 54 -5.82 -9.04 18.28
N VAL A 55 -6.74 -8.09 18.09
CA VAL A 55 -8.18 -8.32 18.16
C VAL A 55 -8.78 -8.23 16.76
N CYS A 56 -9.66 -9.18 16.41
CA CYS A 56 -10.44 -9.09 15.18
C CYS A 56 -11.53 -8.03 15.39
N VAL A 57 -11.37 -6.85 14.78
CA VAL A 57 -12.28 -5.69 14.95
C VAL A 57 -13.48 -5.76 14.02
N ASP A 58 -13.31 -6.44 12.88
CA ASP A 58 -14.38 -6.70 11.96
C ASP A 58 -14.10 -8.01 11.23
N SER A 59 -14.99 -8.97 11.44
CA SER A 59 -15.02 -10.22 10.68
C SER A 59 -15.74 -9.92 9.37
N VAL A 60 -15.21 -9.01 8.55
CA VAL A 60 -16.05 -8.22 7.63
C VAL A 60 -16.83 -9.12 6.69
N SER A 61 -18.12 -9.20 6.95
CA SER A 61 -19.14 -9.80 6.09
C SER A 61 -19.11 -9.15 4.71
N THR A 62 -19.22 -9.98 3.66
CA THR A 62 -19.37 -9.64 2.21
C THR A 62 -18.28 -8.78 1.53
N LEU A 63 -17.63 -7.82 2.19
CA LEU A 63 -16.61 -6.95 1.59
C LEU A 63 -15.17 -7.47 1.74
N SER A 64 -14.86 -8.25 2.79
CA SER A 64 -13.49 -8.71 3.09
C SER A 64 -12.85 -9.54 1.96
N ASN A 65 -13.65 -10.37 1.28
CA ASN A 65 -13.20 -11.18 0.14
C ASN A 65 -12.82 -10.34 -1.10
N THR A 66 -12.99 -9.02 -1.04
CA THR A 66 -12.65 -8.09 -2.11
C THR A 66 -11.58 -7.08 -1.70
N ILE A 67 -11.11 -7.06 -0.44
CA ILE A 67 -10.11 -6.07 0.00
C ILE A 67 -8.76 -6.40 -0.62
N GLU A 68 -8.24 -5.46 -1.40
CA GLU A 68 -6.91 -5.52 -2.02
C GLU A 68 -5.87 -4.77 -1.20
N ALA A 69 -6.27 -3.66 -0.59
CA ALA A 69 -5.37 -2.80 0.15
C ALA A 69 -6.02 -2.10 1.33
N ILE A 70 -5.23 -1.84 2.37
CA ILE A 70 -5.57 -1.02 3.53
C ILE A 70 -4.45 0.00 3.79
N THR A 71 -4.81 1.17 4.31
CA THR A 71 -3.84 2.12 4.87
C THR A 71 -4.51 2.89 5.99
N ALA A 72 -3.79 3.13 7.09
CA ALA A 72 -4.34 3.93 8.19
C ALA A 72 -4.25 5.41 7.85
N ASP A 73 -5.22 6.18 8.32
CA ASP A 73 -5.15 7.64 8.30
C ASP A 73 -4.23 8.14 9.44
N LYS A 74 -3.97 9.45 9.46
CA LYS A 74 -3.32 10.09 10.61
C LYS A 74 -4.26 10.33 11.79
N THR A 75 -5.56 10.26 11.57
CA THR A 75 -6.57 10.31 12.63
C THR A 75 -6.67 8.99 13.37
N LEU A 76 -6.81 9.05 14.69
CA LEU A 76 -7.05 7.89 15.54
C LEU A 76 -8.27 7.10 15.05
N GLY A 77 -8.08 5.80 14.80
CA GLY A 77 -9.13 4.92 14.28
C GLY A 77 -9.50 5.17 12.81
N GLY A 78 -8.81 6.09 12.12
CA GLY A 78 -8.98 6.32 10.70
C GLY A 78 -8.33 5.20 9.89
N LEU A 79 -9.11 4.56 9.02
CA LEU A 79 -8.66 3.45 8.19
C LEU A 79 -9.32 3.51 6.82
N TYR A 80 -8.52 3.32 5.78
CA TYR A 80 -8.97 3.17 4.41
C TYR A 80 -8.82 1.73 3.96
N PHE A 81 -9.72 1.29 3.08
CA PHE A 81 -9.45 0.14 2.24
C PHE A 81 -9.92 0.37 0.81
N VAL A 82 -9.28 -0.33 -0.13
CA VAL A 82 -9.72 -0.41 -1.54
C VAL A 82 -10.05 -1.85 -1.91
N THR A 83 -11.13 -2.02 -2.65
CA THR A 83 -11.55 -3.33 -3.17
C THR A 83 -10.95 -3.65 -4.53
N MET A 84 -11.02 -4.91 -4.96
CA MET A 84 -10.69 -5.37 -6.31
C MET A 84 -11.50 -4.64 -7.40
N GLY A 85 -12.71 -4.17 -7.06
CA GLY A 85 -13.54 -3.32 -7.92
C GLY A 85 -13.19 -1.83 -7.87
N GLU A 86 -12.03 -1.48 -7.31
CA GLU A 86 -11.50 -0.12 -7.21
C GLU A 86 -12.40 0.85 -6.41
N ALA A 87 -13.19 0.32 -5.47
CA ALA A 87 -14.00 1.12 -4.57
C ALA A 87 -13.21 1.43 -3.28
N LEU A 88 -13.07 2.71 -2.95
CA LEU A 88 -12.43 3.21 -1.74
C LEU A 88 -13.44 3.42 -0.63
N TYR A 89 -13.17 2.83 0.53
CA TYR A 89 -13.94 3.01 1.75
C TYR A 89 -13.09 3.63 2.84
N TYR A 90 -13.73 4.37 3.75
CA TYR A 90 -13.13 4.95 4.94
C TYR A 90 -13.95 4.58 6.17
N SER A 91 -13.26 4.29 7.27
CA SER A 91 -13.80 4.19 8.62
C SER A 91 -13.05 5.15 9.53
N GLY A 92 -13.78 5.91 10.35
CA GLY A 92 -13.20 6.70 11.45
C GLY A 92 -13.27 5.99 12.80
N ASN A 93 -13.54 4.68 12.83
CA ASN A 93 -13.75 3.92 14.05
C ASN A 93 -13.06 2.55 13.98
N TYR A 94 -11.74 2.57 13.79
CA TYR A 94 -10.85 1.41 13.81
C TYR A 94 -11.26 0.29 12.84
N GLY A 95 -12.00 0.62 11.78
CA GLY A 95 -12.53 -0.36 10.84
C GLY A 95 -13.58 -1.32 11.43
N GLN A 96 -14.26 -0.94 12.52
CA GLN A 96 -15.34 -1.76 13.12
C GLN A 96 -16.48 -2.04 12.14
N PHE A 97 -17.19 -3.16 12.36
CA PHE A 97 -18.36 -3.52 11.57
C PHE A 97 -19.38 -2.37 11.49
N GLY A 98 -19.87 -2.08 10.28
CA GLY A 98 -20.85 -1.02 10.03
C GLY A 98 -20.30 0.41 10.03
N SER A 99 -18.99 0.60 10.24
CA SER A 99 -18.36 1.94 10.24
C SER A 99 -17.89 2.41 8.86
N TRP A 100 -17.92 1.54 7.85
CA TRP A 100 -17.37 1.81 6.52
C TRP A 100 -18.28 2.69 5.67
N GLN A 101 -17.71 3.77 5.16
CA GLN A 101 -18.35 4.69 4.23
C GLN A 101 -17.68 4.58 2.86
N LEU A 102 -18.46 4.35 1.81
CA LEU A 102 -17.97 4.46 0.43
C LEU A 102 -17.61 5.92 0.16
N LYS A 103 -16.39 6.17 -0.34
CA LYS A 103 -15.86 7.50 -0.63
C LYS A 103 -15.76 7.77 -2.12
N SER A 104 -15.14 6.86 -2.87
CA SER A 104 -14.92 7.02 -4.30
C SER A 104 -14.78 5.67 -5.02
N GLY A 105 -14.89 5.68 -6.34
CA GLY A 105 -14.67 4.53 -7.22
C GLY A 105 -13.58 4.81 -8.25
N GLY A 106 -13.00 3.77 -8.84
CA GLY A 106 -11.86 3.89 -9.76
C GLY A 106 -10.56 4.26 -9.06
N VAL A 107 -10.43 3.94 -7.76
CA VAL A 107 -9.24 4.19 -6.96
C VAL A 107 -8.30 2.99 -7.06
N SER A 108 -7.04 3.24 -7.42
CA SER A 108 -6.01 2.19 -7.48
C SER A 108 -5.88 1.48 -6.14
N TYR A 109 -5.72 0.15 -6.16
CA TYR A 109 -5.39 -0.61 -4.95
C TYR A 109 -4.02 -0.24 -4.35
N ARG A 110 -3.19 0.53 -5.06
CA ARG A 110 -1.91 1.00 -4.53
C ARG A 110 -2.13 2.28 -3.74
N ILE A 111 -2.63 2.14 -2.52
CA ILE A 111 -2.90 3.27 -1.64
C ILE A 111 -1.80 3.48 -0.61
N SER A 112 -1.64 4.73 -0.16
CA SER A 112 -0.77 5.09 0.97
C SER A 112 -1.41 6.21 1.76
N SER A 113 -1.19 6.21 3.08
CA SER A 113 -1.61 7.30 3.96
C SER A 113 -1.00 8.62 3.50
N GLY A 114 -1.77 9.69 3.59
CA GLY A 114 -1.25 11.04 3.50
C GLY A 114 -0.50 11.46 4.76
N ARG A 115 0.03 12.68 4.73
CA ARG A 115 0.77 13.25 5.87
C ARG A 115 -0.14 13.94 6.88
N ASN A 116 -1.29 14.41 6.42
CA ASN A 116 -2.31 15.09 7.21
C ASN A 116 -3.55 14.21 7.33
N GLU A 117 -4.38 14.51 8.34
CA GLU A 117 -5.72 13.95 8.47
C GLU A 117 -6.50 14.08 7.16
N GLY A 118 -7.17 12.99 6.77
CA GLY A 118 -7.95 12.93 5.53
C GLY A 118 -7.11 12.78 4.26
N GLY A 119 -5.78 12.77 4.39
CA GLY A 119 -4.86 12.58 3.29
C GLY A 119 -4.77 11.13 2.86
N ILE A 120 -4.92 10.86 1.56
CA ILE A 120 -4.67 9.54 0.98
C ILE A 120 -4.11 9.68 -0.44
N TYR A 121 -3.08 8.90 -0.75
CA TYR A 121 -2.53 8.78 -2.09
C TYR A 121 -3.10 7.53 -2.76
N ALA A 122 -3.54 7.67 -4.01
CA ALA A 122 -3.92 6.56 -4.87
C ALA A 122 -2.85 6.44 -5.96
N ASN A 123 -1.86 5.62 -5.70
CA ASN A 123 -0.60 5.55 -6.41
C ASN A 123 0.17 6.88 -6.33
N PHE A 124 1.29 6.99 -7.04
CA PHE A 124 2.08 8.22 -7.05
C PHE A 124 1.44 9.37 -7.85
N TYR A 125 0.42 9.10 -8.65
CA TYR A 125 -0.14 10.05 -9.62
C TYR A 125 -1.43 10.72 -9.17
N SER A 126 -1.97 10.41 -8.00
CA SER A 126 -3.07 11.18 -7.43
C SER A 126 -3.13 11.12 -5.92
N HIS A 127 -3.72 12.15 -5.33
CA HIS A 127 -4.00 12.21 -3.90
C HIS A 127 -5.34 12.88 -3.61
N SER A 128 -5.82 12.69 -2.41
CA SER A 128 -6.98 13.31 -1.81
C SER A 128 -6.60 13.92 -0.47
N GLU A 129 -7.26 15.00 -0.10
CA GLU A 129 -7.13 15.70 1.19
C GLU A 129 -8.46 15.71 1.97
N ASP A 130 -9.48 15.00 1.48
CA ASP A 130 -10.85 15.02 1.98
C ASP A 130 -11.39 13.62 2.26
N PHE A 131 -10.54 12.78 2.83
CA PHE A 131 -10.80 11.37 3.15
C PHE A 131 -11.17 10.54 1.93
N GLY A 132 -10.56 10.83 0.78
CA GLY A 132 -10.78 10.09 -0.47
C GLY A 132 -12.07 10.44 -1.20
N SER A 133 -12.73 11.56 -0.86
CA SER A 133 -13.98 11.96 -1.51
C SER A 133 -13.72 12.56 -2.89
N THR A 134 -12.61 13.29 -3.05
CA THR A 134 -12.14 13.83 -4.33
C THR A 134 -10.63 13.59 -4.50
N PHE A 135 -10.19 13.38 -5.75
CA PHE A 135 -8.79 13.11 -6.08
C PHE A 135 -8.24 14.15 -7.06
N ASN A 136 -7.10 14.73 -6.70
CA ASN A 136 -6.28 15.58 -7.53
C ASN A 136 -5.26 14.73 -8.29
N TYR A 137 -5.23 14.83 -9.62
CA TYR A 137 -4.33 14.05 -10.48
C TYR A 137 -3.07 14.82 -10.86
N HIS A 138 -1.98 14.09 -11.03
CA HIS A 138 -0.64 14.61 -11.28
C HIS A 138 -0.18 14.32 -12.71
N THR A 139 0.51 15.29 -13.31
CA THR A 139 1.03 15.16 -14.68
C THR A 139 2.17 14.14 -14.81
N CYS A 140 2.93 13.91 -13.73
CA CYS A 140 4.00 12.90 -13.66
C CYS A 140 5.01 12.97 -14.81
N ASN A 141 5.37 14.18 -15.26
CA ASN A 141 6.26 14.36 -16.41
C ASN A 141 7.61 13.71 -16.17
N GLY A 142 8.11 12.94 -17.15
CA GLY A 142 9.38 12.21 -17.05
C GLY A 142 9.25 10.77 -16.55
N TYR A 143 8.09 10.35 -16.06
CA TYR A 143 7.84 8.97 -15.68
C TYR A 143 7.78 8.03 -16.89
N PHE A 144 8.26 6.80 -16.72
CA PHE A 144 8.09 5.72 -17.68
C PHE A 144 8.08 4.35 -17.00
N GLY A 145 7.55 3.36 -17.72
CA GLY A 145 7.52 1.97 -17.28
C GLY A 145 6.34 1.65 -16.36
N SER A 146 6.41 0.50 -15.71
CA SER A 146 5.38 -0.01 -14.81
C SER A 146 5.83 0.15 -13.37
N SER A 147 5.05 0.88 -12.56
CA SER A 147 5.35 1.11 -11.16
C SER A 147 5.30 -0.22 -10.42
N LYS A 148 6.19 -0.38 -9.45
CA LYS A 148 6.28 -1.54 -8.55
C LYS A 148 5.98 -1.16 -7.12
N SER A 149 6.52 -0.04 -6.67
CA SER A 149 6.23 0.54 -5.37
C SER A 149 6.34 2.05 -5.45
N PHE A 150 5.63 2.73 -4.55
CA PHE A 150 5.79 4.16 -4.34
C PHE A 150 5.70 4.46 -2.84
N SER A 151 6.33 5.55 -2.42
CA SER A 151 6.24 6.07 -1.06
C SER A 151 6.37 7.57 -1.10
N ILE A 152 5.70 8.25 -0.17
CA ILE A 152 5.82 9.69 0.04
C ILE A 152 6.67 9.89 1.29
N ASP A 153 7.60 10.84 1.22
CA ASP A 153 8.51 11.12 2.31
C ASP A 153 7.72 11.53 3.57
N SER A 154 8.16 10.99 4.72
CA SER A 154 7.48 11.24 5.99
C SER A 154 7.65 12.67 6.49
N PHE A 155 8.63 13.42 5.99
CA PHE A 155 8.98 14.78 6.39
C PHE A 155 8.62 15.86 5.35
N ASP A 156 8.54 15.51 4.06
CA ASP A 156 8.15 16.45 2.99
C ASP A 156 7.21 15.81 1.95
N GLU A 157 5.97 16.29 1.85
CA GLU A 157 5.00 15.80 0.87
C GLU A 157 5.40 16.06 -0.59
N ASN A 158 6.34 16.98 -0.82
CA ASN A 158 6.87 17.26 -2.14
C ASN A 158 7.86 16.20 -2.60
N ILE A 159 8.32 15.34 -1.70
CA ILE A 159 9.27 14.28 -1.99
C ILE A 159 8.55 12.94 -2.02
N GLY A 160 8.68 12.27 -3.16
CA GLY A 160 8.13 10.93 -3.38
C GLY A 160 9.18 10.04 -4.04
N TYR A 161 9.11 8.76 -3.76
CA TYR A 161 10.01 7.75 -4.29
C TYR A 161 9.18 6.75 -5.08
N ILE A 162 9.60 6.43 -6.31
CA ILE A 162 8.93 5.43 -7.14
C ILE A 162 9.96 4.44 -7.63
N ALA A 163 9.69 3.15 -7.41
CA ALA A 163 10.39 2.06 -8.06
C ALA A 163 9.56 1.60 -9.26
N ALA A 164 10.17 1.54 -10.45
CA ALA A 164 9.51 1.06 -11.67
C ALA A 164 10.40 0.11 -12.47
N SER A 165 9.78 -0.66 -13.34
CA SER A 165 10.46 -1.57 -14.27
C SER A 165 9.98 -1.35 -15.70
N LYS A 166 10.81 -1.64 -16.70
CA LYS A 166 10.39 -1.69 -18.11
C LYS A 166 10.31 -3.15 -18.57
N SER A 167 9.17 -3.54 -19.13
CA SER A 167 8.93 -4.93 -19.57
C SER A 167 9.91 -5.41 -20.64
N ASN A 168 10.44 -4.49 -21.45
CA ASN A 168 11.41 -4.76 -22.50
C ASN A 168 12.88 -4.66 -22.05
N ILE A 169 13.14 -4.38 -20.76
CA ILE A 169 14.49 -4.34 -20.20
C ILE A 169 14.50 -5.29 -19.00
N PRO A 170 14.93 -6.55 -19.19
CA PRO A 170 14.95 -7.55 -18.13
C PRO A 170 15.82 -7.09 -16.96
N ASP A 171 15.45 -7.51 -15.75
CA ASP A 171 16.15 -7.24 -14.49
C ASP A 171 16.48 -5.77 -14.24
N SER A 172 15.60 -4.86 -14.66
CA SER A 172 15.77 -3.42 -14.45
C SER A 172 14.89 -2.87 -13.33
N ILE A 173 15.51 -2.08 -12.46
CA ILE A 173 14.81 -1.20 -11.51
C ILE A 173 15.23 0.24 -11.77
N TYR A 174 14.24 1.08 -12.03
CA TYR A 174 14.37 2.52 -12.13
C TYR A 174 13.85 3.15 -10.85
N ILE A 175 14.69 3.95 -10.20
CA ILE A 175 14.31 4.71 -9.01
C ILE A 175 14.11 6.16 -9.43
N PHE A 176 12.87 6.63 -9.31
CA PHE A 176 12.53 8.02 -9.53
C PHE A 176 12.41 8.74 -8.19
N LEU A 177 13.01 9.92 -8.12
CA LEU A 177 12.73 10.91 -7.10
C LEU A 177 11.75 11.92 -7.68
N GLN A 178 10.70 12.17 -6.92
CA GLN A 178 9.76 13.21 -7.18
C GLN A 178 10.16 14.42 -6.33
N MET A 179 10.21 15.60 -6.96
CA MET A 179 10.43 16.86 -6.24
C MET A 179 9.44 17.90 -6.73
N THR A 180 8.90 18.68 -5.80
CA THR A 180 7.97 19.81 -6.06
C THR A 180 6.60 19.36 -6.58
N ILE A 181 5.59 19.31 -5.71
CA ILE A 181 4.16 19.18 -6.03
C ILE A 181 3.89 18.22 -7.20
N LEU A 182 4.43 17.00 -7.14
CA LEU A 182 4.04 15.84 -7.97
C LEU A 182 4.03 16.07 -9.51
N LYS A 183 4.68 17.12 -10.03
CA LYS A 183 4.58 17.50 -11.47
C LYS A 183 5.66 16.86 -12.33
N THR A 184 6.86 16.68 -11.80
CA THR A 184 8.03 16.19 -12.53
C THR A 184 8.75 15.13 -11.72
N LEU A 185 9.11 14.04 -12.41
CA LEU A 185 9.81 12.89 -11.86
C LEU A 185 11.20 12.83 -12.48
N ARG A 186 12.22 12.75 -11.63
CA ARG A 186 13.62 12.65 -12.03
C ARG A 186 14.10 11.23 -11.79
N LEU A 187 14.71 10.62 -12.82
CA LEU A 187 15.42 9.35 -12.64
C LEU A 187 16.69 9.61 -11.82
N GLU A 188 16.77 9.03 -10.63
CA GLU A 188 17.96 9.15 -9.78
C GLU A 188 18.91 7.96 -9.96
N ARG A 189 18.37 6.76 -10.12
CA ARG A 189 19.18 5.56 -10.25
C ARG A 189 18.56 4.52 -11.18
N PHE A 190 19.44 3.83 -11.88
CA PHE A 190 19.14 2.65 -12.67
C PHE A 190 19.97 1.49 -12.14
N LEU A 191 19.31 0.39 -11.80
CA LEU A 191 19.93 -0.83 -11.32
C LEU A 191 19.66 -1.96 -12.31
N THR A 192 20.70 -2.74 -12.63
CA THR A 192 20.59 -3.98 -13.42
C THR A 192 21.35 -5.10 -12.74
N SER A 193 20.89 -6.33 -12.93
CA SER A 193 21.57 -7.55 -12.43
C SER A 193 23.00 -7.72 -12.97
N GLN A 194 23.41 -6.95 -14.00
CA GLN A 194 24.76 -6.98 -14.56
C GLN A 194 25.75 -6.01 -13.89
N MET A 195 25.30 -5.11 -13.00
CA MET A 195 26.19 -4.13 -12.36
C MET A 195 26.72 -4.52 -10.96
N ASP A 196 26.30 -5.65 -10.39
CA ASP A 196 26.71 -6.06 -9.03
C ASP A 196 28.02 -6.88 -8.95
N ILE A 197 28.83 -6.94 -10.01
CA ILE A 197 30.18 -7.56 -9.96
C ILE A 197 31.30 -6.54 -9.69
N LEU A 198 31.00 -5.24 -9.61
CA LEU A 198 32.06 -4.21 -9.48
C LEU A 198 32.21 -3.55 -8.11
N PHE A 199 31.55 -4.06 -7.07
CA PHE A 199 31.80 -3.65 -5.69
C PHE A 199 31.70 -4.83 -4.71
N LEU A 200 32.69 -5.72 -4.76
CA LEU A 200 33.14 -6.56 -3.64
C LEU A 200 34.67 -6.67 -3.70
#